data_AF-A0A1V0DTA4-F1
#
_entry.id   AF-A0A1V0DTA4-F1
#
_cell.length_a   1.000
_cell.length_b   1.000
_cell.length_c   1.000
_cell.angle_alpha   90.00
_cell.angle_beta   90.00
_cell.angle_gamma   90.00
#
_symmetry.space_group_name_H-M   'P 1'
#
loop_
_entity.id
_entity.type
_entity.pdbx_description
1 polymer ?
#
loop_
_entity_poly.entity_id
_entity_poly.type
_entity_poly.pdbx_seq_one_letter_code
_entity_poly.pdbx_strand_id
1 'polypeptide(L)'
;MQPKNLLIFISAAAFASARADAPDGVFTVNFQSPSGNIVCGGDTGPQEGEEPWHGVSCFIHETGNTKPAMPKPKGCGFDWGNVFNIDNKGKAYMSCYSDYPYSPEPPVLAYGSSIKGTGWQCGSLENGVLCTNSAGHGFLLNRKRQRMF
;
A
#
# COMPACT_ATOMS: atom_id res chain seq x y z
N MET A 1 -43.39 -49.74 38.21
CA MET A 1 -42.70 -49.40 36.95
C MET A 1 -42.18 -47.98 37.06
N GLN A 2 -40.87 -47.77 37.03
CA GLN A 2 -40.23 -46.45 37.10
C GLN A 2 -39.76 -46.08 35.68
N PRO A 3 -40.03 -44.87 35.16
CA PRO A 3 -39.51 -44.47 33.86
C PRO A 3 -38.03 -44.05 33.97
N LYS A 4 -37.19 -44.53 33.05
CA LYS A 4 -35.80 -44.13 32.89
C LYS A 4 -35.77 -42.77 32.19
N ASN A 5 -35.33 -41.72 32.90
CA ASN A 5 -35.03 -40.43 32.26
C ASN A 5 -33.70 -40.53 31.49
N LEU A 6 -33.80 -40.36 30.18
CA LEU A 6 -32.68 -40.28 29.25
C LEU A 6 -32.11 -38.85 29.31
N LEU A 7 -30.89 -38.70 29.82
CA LEU A 7 -30.17 -37.43 29.83
C LEU A 7 -29.50 -37.21 28.46
N ILE A 8 -29.96 -36.21 27.71
CA ILE A 8 -29.34 -35.75 26.47
C ILE A 8 -28.34 -34.65 26.82
N PHE A 9 -27.04 -34.92 26.63
CA PHE A 9 -26.00 -33.91 26.74
C PHE A 9 -25.90 -33.12 25.43
N ILE A 10 -26.29 -31.85 25.46
CA ILE A 10 -26.09 -30.90 24.35
C ILE A 10 -24.70 -30.29 24.54
N SER A 11 -23.71 -30.75 23.78
CA SER A 11 -22.41 -30.08 23.69
C SER A 11 -22.54 -28.82 22.82
N ALA A 12 -22.48 -27.65 23.45
CA ALA A 12 -22.36 -26.38 22.73
C ALA A 12 -20.92 -26.24 22.20
N ALA A 13 -20.75 -26.29 20.88
CA ALA A 13 -19.50 -25.94 20.24
C ALA A 13 -19.33 -24.41 20.27
N ALA A 14 -18.32 -23.92 21.01
CA ALA A 14 -17.95 -22.52 21.01
C ALA A 14 -17.26 -22.18 19.68
N PHE A 15 -17.95 -21.44 18.81
CA PHE A 15 -17.34 -20.85 17.63
C PHE A 15 -16.48 -19.66 18.08
N ALA A 16 -15.16 -19.85 18.12
CA ALA A 16 -14.23 -18.74 18.28
C ALA A 16 -14.21 -17.95 16.96
N SER A 17 -14.84 -16.77 16.95
CA SER A 17 -14.69 -15.81 15.85
C SER A 17 -13.25 -15.31 15.84
N ALA A 18 -12.45 -15.79 14.89
CA ALA A 18 -11.19 -15.15 14.54
C ALA A 18 -11.52 -13.76 14.00
N ARG A 19 -11.16 -12.70 14.74
CA ARG A 19 -11.08 -11.36 14.17
C ARG A 19 -9.90 -11.41 13.19
N ALA A 20 -10.17 -11.30 11.90
CA ALA A 20 -9.13 -10.92 10.96
C ALA A 20 -8.76 -9.48 11.32
N ASP A 21 -7.54 -9.26 11.82
CA ASP A 21 -6.99 -7.92 11.91
C ASP A 21 -7.00 -7.36 10.49
N ALA A 22 -7.84 -6.33 10.28
CA ALA A 22 -7.74 -5.55 9.06
C ALA A 22 -6.30 -5.03 8.98
N PRO A 23 -5.68 -5.00 7.80
CA PRO A 23 -4.40 -4.34 7.68
C PRO A 23 -4.60 -2.91 8.15
N ASP A 24 -3.94 -2.53 9.25
CA ASP A 24 -3.83 -1.14 9.66
C ASP A 24 -3.32 -0.38 8.42
N GLY A 25 -4.04 0.64 7.92
CA GLY A 25 -3.77 1.32 6.65
C GLY A 25 -5.02 1.47 5.75
N VAL A 26 -5.01 2.44 4.82
CA VAL A 26 -6.18 2.69 3.95
C VAL A 26 -6.18 1.86 2.65
N PHE A 27 -5.04 1.24 2.35
CA PHE A 27 -4.81 0.51 1.10
C PHE A 27 -5.08 -0.98 1.25
N THR A 28 -5.55 -1.60 0.17
CA THR A 28 -5.87 -3.03 0.11
C THR A 28 -4.68 -3.88 -0.34
N VAL A 29 -3.72 -3.27 -1.05
CA VAL A 29 -2.46 -3.89 -1.46
C VAL A 29 -1.32 -3.14 -0.79
N ASN A 30 -0.57 -3.79 0.10
CA ASN A 30 0.51 -3.15 0.85
C ASN A 30 1.82 -3.90 0.62
N PHE A 31 2.93 -3.18 0.54
CA PHE A 31 4.26 -3.79 0.56
C PHE A 31 5.34 -2.76 0.93
N GLN A 32 6.51 -3.26 1.32
CA GLN A 32 7.72 -2.46 1.44
C GLN A 32 8.89 -3.09 0.71
N SER A 33 9.86 -2.26 0.32
CA SER A 33 11.14 -2.74 -0.20
C SER A 33 11.89 -3.59 0.84
N PRO A 34 12.80 -4.50 0.45
CA PRO A 34 13.60 -5.29 1.40
C PRO A 34 14.44 -4.45 2.37
N SER A 35 14.81 -3.23 1.97
CA SER A 35 15.52 -2.28 2.83
C SER A 35 14.64 -1.55 3.87
N GLY A 36 13.31 -1.63 3.75
CA GLY A 36 12.36 -0.81 4.49
C GLY A 36 12.32 0.66 4.07
N ASN A 37 13.22 1.14 3.21
CA ASN A 37 13.29 2.57 2.85
C ASN A 37 12.10 3.07 2.01
N ILE A 38 11.40 2.17 1.32
CA ILE A 38 10.23 2.49 0.50
C ILE A 38 9.06 1.64 0.99
N VAL A 39 7.97 2.31 1.35
CA VAL A 39 6.69 1.71 1.73
C VAL A 39 5.64 2.13 0.71
N CYS A 40 4.83 1.19 0.26
CA CYS A 40 3.83 1.42 -0.76
C CYS A 40 2.48 0.83 -0.36
N GLY A 41 1.44 1.51 -0.78
CA GLY A 41 0.06 1.07 -0.67
C GLY A 41 -0.66 1.35 -1.98
N GLY A 42 -1.45 0.40 -2.45
CA GLY A 42 -2.19 0.52 -3.69
C GLY A 42 -3.59 -0.04 -3.58
N ASP A 43 -4.47 0.51 -4.40
CA ASP A 43 -5.92 0.34 -4.41
C ASP A 43 -6.59 0.61 -3.05
N THR A 44 -7.65 1.40 -3.02
CA THR A 44 -8.48 1.52 -1.79
C THR A 44 -9.68 0.60 -1.86
N GLY A 45 -10.16 0.16 -0.70
CA GLY A 45 -11.45 -0.53 -0.61
C GLY A 45 -12.60 0.46 -0.84
N PRO A 46 -13.82 -0.04 -1.08
CA PRO A 46 -15.00 0.82 -1.11
C PRO A 46 -15.13 1.52 0.24
N GLN A 47 -15.12 2.86 0.23
CA GLN A 47 -15.48 3.67 1.39
C GLN A 47 -16.91 4.20 1.20
N GLU A 48 -17.62 4.43 2.29
CA GLU A 48 -19.01 4.89 2.21
C GLU A 48 -19.08 6.24 1.48
N GLY A 49 -19.74 6.26 0.32
CA GLY A 49 -19.90 7.46 -0.50
C GLY A 49 -18.73 7.80 -1.42
N GLU A 50 -17.69 6.95 -1.49
CA GLU A 50 -16.52 7.18 -2.34
C GLU A 50 -16.23 5.99 -3.26
N GLU A 51 -15.90 6.28 -4.52
CA GLU A 51 -15.44 5.27 -5.45
C GLU A 51 -14.03 4.78 -5.05
N PRO A 52 -13.75 3.46 -5.16
CA PRO A 52 -12.41 2.93 -4.96
C PRO A 52 -11.38 3.65 -5.82
N TRP A 53 -10.26 4.01 -5.22
CA TRP A 53 -9.11 4.49 -5.95
C TRP A 53 -8.34 3.30 -6.52
N HIS A 54 -7.87 3.44 -7.76
CA HIS A 54 -7.07 2.44 -8.45
C HIS A 54 -5.72 3.04 -8.84
N GLY A 55 -4.67 2.59 -8.17
CA GLY A 55 -3.35 3.17 -8.28
C GLY A 55 -2.43 2.69 -7.17
N VAL A 56 -1.20 3.18 -7.16
CA VAL A 56 -0.24 2.92 -6.09
C VAL A 56 0.43 4.21 -5.65
N SER A 57 0.49 4.37 -4.34
CA SER A 57 1.18 5.43 -3.63
C SER A 57 2.39 4.82 -2.94
N CYS A 58 3.53 5.48 -3.01
CA CYS A 58 4.76 5.06 -2.35
C CYS A 58 5.39 6.24 -1.60
N PHE A 59 5.76 5.99 -0.35
CA PHE A 59 6.57 6.86 0.48
C PHE A 59 8.02 6.37 0.47
N ILE A 60 8.98 7.29 0.28
CA ILE A 60 10.41 7.02 0.47
C ILE A 60 10.92 7.77 1.70
N HIS A 61 11.48 7.05 2.68
CA HIS A 61 11.98 7.62 3.94
C HIS A 61 13.25 8.44 3.73
N GLU A 62 14.27 7.84 3.10
CA GLU A 62 15.53 8.51 2.82
C GLU A 62 15.76 8.69 1.32
N THR A 63 16.05 9.93 0.94
CA THR A 63 16.42 10.32 -0.43
C THR A 63 17.90 10.70 -0.54
N GLY A 64 18.75 10.36 0.43
CA GLY A 64 20.19 10.60 0.34
C GLY A 64 20.57 12.07 0.10
N ASN A 65 19.73 13.00 0.57
CA ASN A 65 19.84 14.45 0.35
C ASN A 65 19.75 14.88 -1.13
N THR A 66 19.08 14.10 -1.99
CA THR A 66 18.79 14.54 -3.36
C THR A 66 17.68 15.58 -3.39
N LYS A 67 17.69 16.44 -4.42
CA LYS A 67 16.56 17.33 -4.69
C LYS A 67 15.32 16.49 -5.01
N PRO A 68 14.11 16.90 -4.57
CA PRO A 68 12.86 16.27 -4.99
C PRO A 68 12.74 16.17 -6.51
N ALA A 69 12.07 15.11 -6.99
CA ALA A 69 11.89 14.88 -8.42
C ALA A 69 11.13 16.01 -9.13
N MET A 70 10.27 16.73 -8.39
CA MET A 70 9.55 17.91 -8.85
C MET A 70 9.67 19.06 -7.83
N PRO A 71 9.67 20.32 -8.28
CA PRO A 71 9.68 21.46 -7.38
C PRO A 71 8.43 21.46 -6.49
N LYS A 72 8.58 21.86 -5.22
CA LYS A 72 7.45 22.03 -4.31
C LYS A 72 6.48 23.08 -4.88
N PRO A 73 5.20 22.75 -5.09
CA PRO A 73 4.22 23.72 -5.57
C PRO A 73 4.05 24.87 -4.56
N LYS A 74 3.83 26.10 -5.05
CA LYS A 74 3.64 27.28 -4.18
C LYS A 74 2.49 27.14 -3.19
N GLY A 75 1.44 26.40 -3.55
CA GLY A 75 0.28 26.15 -2.70
C GLY A 75 0.44 24.98 -1.71
N CYS A 76 1.58 24.28 -1.71
CA CYS A 76 1.80 23.18 -0.79
C CYS A 76 2.23 23.70 0.59
N GLY A 77 1.29 23.73 1.54
CA GLY A 77 1.52 24.10 2.93
C GLY A 77 2.09 22.98 3.82
N PHE A 78 2.18 21.75 3.31
CA PHE A 78 2.62 20.57 4.06
C PHE A 78 3.93 19.98 3.51
N ASP A 79 4.22 18.73 3.84
CA ASP A 79 5.43 18.06 3.41
C ASP A 79 5.43 17.75 1.91
N TRP A 80 6.63 17.68 1.34
CA TRP A 80 6.83 17.47 -0.10
C TRP A 80 8.15 16.77 -0.34
N GLY A 81 8.19 15.87 -1.33
CA GLY A 81 9.41 15.24 -1.78
C GLY A 81 9.42 13.72 -1.71
N ASN A 82 8.54 13.15 -0.88
CA ASN A 82 8.64 11.75 -0.46
C ASN A 82 7.49 10.87 -0.93
N VAL A 83 6.33 11.44 -1.30
CA VAL A 83 5.17 10.67 -1.76
C VAL A 83 5.06 10.74 -3.28
N PHE A 84 5.05 9.57 -3.91
CA PHE A 84 4.93 9.37 -5.34
C PHE A 84 3.73 8.49 -5.65
N ASN A 85 2.97 8.85 -6.66
CA ASN A 85 1.74 8.15 -7.02
C ASN A 85 1.67 7.90 -8.52
N ILE A 86 0.99 6.82 -8.88
CA ILE A 86 0.44 6.60 -10.21
C ILE A 86 -0.98 6.06 -10.06
N ASP A 87 -1.91 6.64 -10.80
CA ASP A 87 -3.21 6.02 -11.01
C ASP A 87 -3.06 4.85 -12.00
N ASN A 88 -4.11 4.05 -12.14
CA ASN A 88 -4.19 2.94 -13.10
C ASN A 88 -3.99 3.36 -14.56
N LYS A 89 -4.10 4.67 -14.86
CA LYS A 89 -3.81 5.33 -16.13
C LYS A 89 -3.33 6.76 -15.86
N GLY A 90 -2.64 7.38 -16.83
CA GLY A 90 -2.16 8.76 -16.69
C GLY A 90 -0.76 8.87 -16.08
N LYS A 91 -0.27 10.08 -15.84
CA LYS A 91 1.13 10.33 -15.47
C LYS A 91 1.37 10.11 -13.97
N ALA A 92 2.59 9.73 -13.62
CA ALA A 92 3.06 9.78 -12.24
C ALA A 92 3.06 11.22 -11.70
N TYR A 93 2.77 11.36 -10.41
CA TYR A 93 2.73 12.64 -9.72
C TYR A 93 3.21 12.52 -8.26
N MET A 94 3.49 13.67 -7.65
CA MET A 94 3.88 13.76 -6.24
C MET A 94 2.79 14.44 -5.43
N SER A 95 2.62 14.02 -4.17
CA SER A 95 1.64 14.61 -3.25
C SER A 95 2.27 15.67 -2.36
N CYS A 96 1.51 16.73 -2.10
CA CYS A 96 1.65 17.51 -0.88
C CYS A 96 0.88 16.76 0.20
N TYR A 97 1.52 16.35 1.29
CA TYR A 97 0.94 15.41 2.24
C TYR A 97 1.18 15.87 3.68
N SER A 98 0.23 15.54 4.57
CA SER A 98 0.29 15.81 6.02
C SER A 98 0.08 14.55 6.86
N ASP A 99 -0.26 13.45 6.20
CA ASP A 99 -0.61 12.16 6.78
C ASP A 99 0.28 11.04 6.24
N TYR A 100 0.19 9.89 6.89
CA TYR A 100 0.92 8.68 6.52
C TYR A 100 -0.07 7.51 6.49
N PRO A 101 -0.80 7.30 5.37
CA PRO A 101 -1.92 6.37 5.29
C PRO A 101 -1.51 4.91 5.01
N TYR A 102 -0.20 4.62 5.08
CA TYR A 102 0.37 3.32 4.79
C TYR A 102 0.22 2.37 5.97
N SER A 103 0.29 1.07 5.67
CA SER A 103 0.31 0.07 6.72
C SER A 103 1.52 0.20 7.64
N PRO A 104 1.37 0.05 8.96
CA PRO A 104 2.49 0.05 9.91
C PRO A 104 3.35 -1.20 9.78
N GLU A 105 2.77 -2.31 9.32
CA GLU A 105 3.48 -3.58 9.13
C GLU A 105 3.29 -4.12 7.70
N PRO A 106 3.76 -3.38 6.66
CA PRO A 106 3.61 -3.81 5.29
C PRO A 106 4.51 -5.03 5.02
N PRO A 107 4.02 -6.05 4.30
CA PRO A 107 4.83 -7.22 3.99
C PRO A 107 6.02 -6.84 3.10
N VAL A 108 7.16 -7.51 3.29
CA VAL A 108 8.35 -7.27 2.49
C VAL A 108 8.20 -7.90 1.11
N LEU A 109 8.34 -7.11 0.04
CA LEU A 109 8.41 -7.60 -1.33
C LEU A 109 9.87 -7.91 -1.68
N ALA A 110 10.23 -9.19 -1.65
CA ALA A 110 11.58 -9.66 -1.97
C ALA A 110 12.08 -9.14 -3.34
N TYR A 111 13.39 -8.93 -3.47
CA TYR A 111 13.99 -8.55 -4.76
C TYR A 111 13.65 -9.58 -5.85
N GLY A 112 13.46 -9.10 -7.07
CA GLY A 112 13.02 -9.88 -8.22
C GLY A 112 11.51 -10.19 -8.23
N SER A 113 10.79 -9.88 -7.15
CA SER A 113 9.35 -10.10 -7.05
C SER A 113 8.57 -8.90 -7.56
N SER A 114 7.32 -9.16 -7.96
CA SER A 114 6.38 -8.12 -8.38
C SER A 114 5.06 -8.26 -7.66
N ILE A 115 4.38 -7.14 -7.49
CA ILE A 115 3.02 -7.04 -6.94
C ILE A 115 2.18 -6.18 -7.88
N LYS A 116 0.89 -6.47 -7.98
CA LYS A 116 -0.02 -5.79 -8.91
C LYS A 116 -1.32 -5.43 -8.22
N GLY A 117 -1.94 -4.37 -8.70
CA GLY A 117 -3.32 -4.02 -8.39
C GLY A 117 -4.10 -3.76 -9.67
N THR A 118 -5.11 -2.92 -9.57
CA THR A 118 -6.05 -2.64 -10.66
C THR A 118 -5.41 -1.69 -11.68
N GLY A 119 -4.79 -2.26 -12.73
CA GLY A 119 -4.19 -1.49 -13.83
C GLY A 119 -2.83 -0.87 -13.53
N TRP A 120 -2.15 -1.34 -12.48
CA TRP A 120 -0.77 -0.98 -12.14
C TRP A 120 0.00 -2.19 -11.62
N GLN A 121 1.34 -2.12 -11.71
CA GLN A 121 2.26 -3.12 -11.19
C GLN A 121 3.51 -2.46 -10.63
N CYS A 122 4.01 -2.98 -9.52
CA CYS A 122 5.32 -2.64 -8.98
C CYS A 122 6.26 -3.85 -8.96
N GLY A 123 7.54 -3.62 -9.20
CA GLY A 123 8.62 -4.58 -9.05
C GLY A 123 9.63 -4.12 -7.99
N SER A 124 10.05 -5.04 -7.13
CA SER A 124 11.16 -4.84 -6.20
C SER A 124 12.46 -5.24 -6.89
N LEU A 125 13.27 -4.25 -7.27
CA LEU A 125 14.55 -4.43 -7.94
C LEU A 125 15.68 -4.16 -6.96
N GLU A 126 16.86 -4.75 -7.19
CA GLU A 126 18.05 -4.45 -6.38
C GLU A 126 18.42 -2.95 -6.41
N ASN A 127 18.05 -2.25 -7.48
CA ASN A 127 18.30 -0.83 -7.66
C ASN A 127 17.09 0.07 -7.38
N GLY A 128 15.99 -0.44 -6.80
CA GLY A 128 14.85 0.36 -6.41
C GLY A 128 13.48 -0.31 -6.58
N VAL A 129 12.42 0.45 -6.31
CA VAL A 129 11.04 0.05 -6.60
C VAL A 129 10.60 0.73 -7.89
N LEU A 130 10.23 -0.08 -8.89
CA LEU A 130 9.68 0.38 -10.16
C LEU A 130 8.18 0.15 -10.15
N CYS A 131 7.37 1.20 -10.26
CA CYS A 131 5.93 1.09 -10.43
C CYS A 131 5.52 1.65 -11.80
N THR A 132 4.60 0.96 -12.47
CA THR A 132 4.06 1.36 -13.77
C THR A 132 2.57 1.13 -13.83
N ASN A 133 1.87 1.87 -14.69
CA ASN A 133 0.47 1.69 -14.97
C ASN A 133 0.20 1.19 -16.38
N SER A 134 -1.06 0.86 -16.66
CA SER A 134 -1.50 0.31 -17.95
C SER A 134 -1.27 1.23 -19.15
N ALA A 135 -1.01 2.52 -18.91
CA ALA A 135 -0.68 3.51 -19.94
C ALA A 135 0.84 3.65 -20.20
N GLY A 136 1.68 2.90 -19.47
CA GLY A 136 3.14 2.94 -19.64
C GLY A 136 3.84 4.06 -18.87
N HIS A 137 3.11 4.80 -18.03
CA HIS A 137 3.69 5.78 -17.11
C HIS A 137 4.09 5.13 -15.80
N GLY A 138 4.97 5.79 -15.05
CA GLY A 138 5.53 5.17 -13.86
C GLY A 138 6.53 6.01 -13.11
N PHE A 139 7.09 5.38 -12.09
CA PHE A 139 8.25 5.90 -11.38
C PHE A 139 9.21 4.79 -10.96
N LEU A 140 10.49 5.16 -10.85
CA LEU A 140 11.53 4.35 -10.23
C LEU A 140 12.06 5.11 -9.02
N LEU A 141 11.99 4.50 -7.84
CA LEU A 141 12.46 5.08 -6.58
C LEU A 141 13.62 4.26 -6.00
N ASN A 142 14.69 4.96 -5.64
CA ASN A 142 15.69 4.47 -4.69
C ASN A 142 16.27 5.66 -3.92
N ARG A 143 17.11 5.37 -2.92
CA ARG A 143 17.72 6.39 -2.06
C ARG A 143 18.50 7.47 -2.82
N LYS A 144 19.04 7.20 -4.01
CA LYS A 144 19.87 8.14 -4.78
C LYS A 144 19.15 8.75 -5.99
N ARG A 145 18.00 8.21 -6.41
CA ARG A 145 17.32 8.61 -7.63
C ARG A 145 15.83 8.35 -7.51
N GLN A 146 15.04 9.39 -7.73
CA GLN A 146 13.59 9.32 -7.91
C GLN A 146 13.28 9.84 -9.30
N ARG A 147 12.76 8.97 -10.18
CA ARG A 147 12.48 9.29 -11.59
C ARG A 147 11.03 8.98 -11.91
N MET A 148 10.31 9.94 -12.47
CA MET A 148 8.96 9.76 -13.02
C MET A 148 9.00 9.79 -14.56
N PHE A 149 8.07 9.10 -15.22
CA PHE A 149 7.95 9.02 -16.68
C PHE A 149 6.50 8.74 -17.12
#